data_AF-A0A9D9XA23-F1
#
_entry.id   AF-A0A9D9XA23-F1
#
_cell.length_a   1.000
_cell.length_b   1.000
_cell.length_c   1.000
_cell.angle_alpha   90.00
_cell.angle_beta   90.00
_cell.angle_gamma   90.00
#
_symmetry.space_group_name_H-M   'P 1'
#
loop_
_entity.id
_entity.type
_entity.pdbx_description
1 polymer ?
#
loop_
_entity_poly.entity_id
_entity_poly.type
_entity_poly.pdbx_seq_one_letter_code
_entity_poly.pdbx_strand_id
1 'polypeptide(L)'
;RERIAGTAFCLAEMRWSCRNEQVVHLDDLLLRRTRLGLLCRDGGEAIIPAVRSICQQELRWSDAQWQEELRRYREIWRQSYSLPGA
;
A
#
# COMPACT_ATOMS: atom_id res chain seq x y z
N ARG A 1 -14.92 -3.34 -12.41
CA ARG A 1 -13.82 -3.78 -11.52
C ARG A 1 -12.52 -3.29 -12.13
N GLU A 2 -12.11 -2.06 -11.83
CA GLU A 2 -10.82 -1.53 -12.30
C GLU A 2 -9.69 -2.26 -11.59
N ARG A 3 -8.75 -2.79 -12.36
CA ARG A 3 -7.60 -3.56 -11.86
C ARG A 3 -6.42 -2.63 -11.66
N ILE A 4 -5.68 -2.85 -10.58
CA ILE A 4 -4.53 -2.03 -10.22
C ILE A 4 -3.31 -2.51 -11.01
N ALA A 5 -2.75 -1.66 -11.87
CA ALA A 5 -1.48 -1.89 -12.58
C ALA A 5 -1.37 -3.28 -13.27
N GLY A 6 -2.46 -3.77 -13.85
CA GLY A 6 -2.49 -5.08 -14.53
C GLY A 6 -2.53 -6.29 -13.59
N THR A 7 -2.54 -6.09 -12.27
CA THR A 7 -2.70 -7.17 -11.29
C THR A 7 -4.15 -7.68 -11.22
N ALA A 8 -4.37 -8.82 -10.58
CA ALA A 8 -5.72 -9.32 -10.30
C ALA A 8 -6.47 -8.49 -9.24
N PHE A 9 -5.77 -7.59 -8.55
CA PHE A 9 -6.28 -6.84 -7.40
C PHE A 9 -7.04 -5.58 -7.84
N CYS A 10 -8.12 -5.24 -7.14
CA CYS A 10 -8.89 -4.02 -7.38
C CYS A 10 -9.03 -3.14 -6.12
N LEU A 11 -9.44 -1.88 -6.32
CA LEU A 11 -9.63 -0.93 -5.22
C LEU A 11 -10.69 -1.38 -4.20
N ALA A 12 -11.69 -2.15 -4.62
CA ALA A 12 -12.70 -2.68 -3.71
C ALA A 12 -12.12 -3.72 -2.74
N GLU A 13 -11.22 -4.60 -3.23
CA GLU A 13 -10.50 -5.56 -2.41
C GLU A 13 -9.57 -4.84 -1.42
N MET A 14 -8.93 -3.73 -1.85
CA MET A 14 -8.11 -2.90 -0.95
C MET A 14 -8.92 -2.34 0.22
N ARG A 15 -10.10 -1.77 -0.08
CA ARG A 15 -11.00 -1.24 0.95
C ARG A 15 -11.47 -2.33 1.90
N TRP A 16 -11.76 -3.52 1.37
CA TRP A 16 -12.15 -4.65 2.19
C TRP A 16 -11.03 -5.08 3.15
N SER A 17 -9.79 -5.16 2.66
CA SER A 17 -8.61 -5.43 3.49
C SER A 17 -8.44 -4.42 4.62
N CYS A 18 -8.57 -3.11 4.32
CA CYS A 18 -8.49 -2.07 5.36
C CYS A 18 -9.53 -2.26 6.47
N ARG A 19 -10.76 -2.64 6.12
CA ARG A 19 -11.85 -2.78 7.10
C ARG A 19 -11.78 -4.08 7.92
N ASN A 20 -11.31 -5.17 7.33
CA ASN A 20 -11.54 -6.51 7.88
C ASN A 20 -10.26 -7.28 8.22
N GLU A 21 -9.08 -6.86 7.75
CA GLU A 21 -7.86 -7.65 7.85
C GLU A 21 -6.80 -7.05 8.80
N GLN A 22 -7.25 -6.22 9.75
CA GLN A 22 -6.43 -5.60 10.80
C GLN A 22 -5.20 -4.88 10.26
N VAL A 23 -5.42 -3.97 9.30
CA VAL A 23 -4.36 -3.10 8.76
C VAL A 23 -4.02 -2.02 9.78
N VAL A 24 -2.82 -2.08 10.35
CA VAL A 24 -2.31 -1.09 11.30
C VAL A 24 -1.28 -0.19 10.64
N HIS A 25 -0.40 -0.78 9.82
CA HIS A 25 0.63 -0.09 9.08
C HIS A 25 0.45 -0.21 7.56
N LEU A 26 1.07 0.69 6.81
CA LEU A 26 0.96 0.69 5.34
C LEU A 26 1.59 -0.58 4.72
N ASP A 27 2.64 -1.13 5.34
CA ASP A 27 3.25 -2.38 4.91
C ASP A 27 2.37 -3.61 5.17
N ASP A 28 1.47 -3.59 6.16
CA ASP A 28 0.47 -4.66 6.33
C ASP A 28 -0.40 -4.75 5.08
N LEU A 29 -0.85 -3.60 4.58
CA LEU A 29 -1.68 -3.51 3.39
C LEU A 29 -0.89 -3.89 2.13
N LEU A 30 0.24 -3.22 1.87
CA LEU A 30 0.94 -3.31 0.59
C LEU A 30 1.86 -4.53 0.46
N LEU A 31 2.43 -5.05 1.55
CA LEU A 31 3.35 -6.19 1.50
C LEU A 31 2.73 -7.51 1.91
N ARG A 32 1.69 -7.50 2.78
CA ARG A 32 1.10 -8.74 3.34
C ARG A 32 -0.29 -9.05 2.78
N ARG A 33 -1.25 -8.14 2.91
CA ARG A 33 -2.66 -8.39 2.54
C ARG A 33 -2.88 -8.35 1.03
N THR A 34 -2.39 -7.32 0.36
CA THR A 34 -2.59 -7.13 -1.08
C THR A 34 -1.38 -7.55 -1.91
N ARG A 35 -0.19 -7.53 -1.29
CA ARG A 35 1.12 -7.80 -1.92
C ARG A 35 1.43 -6.90 -3.12
N LEU A 36 0.70 -5.78 -3.28
CA LEU A 36 0.89 -4.84 -4.39
C LEU A 36 2.28 -4.19 -4.39
N GLY A 37 2.89 -4.02 -3.22
CA GLY A 37 4.28 -3.53 -3.14
C GLY A 37 5.32 -4.50 -3.69
N LEU A 38 4.94 -5.76 -3.96
CA LEU A 38 5.80 -6.76 -4.62
C LEU A 38 5.49 -6.91 -6.11
N LEU A 39 4.23 -6.69 -6.49
CA LEU A 39 3.74 -6.89 -7.85
C LEU A 39 3.88 -5.65 -8.73
N CYS A 40 3.78 -4.46 -8.12
CA CYS A 40 3.90 -3.20 -8.82
C CYS A 40 5.35 -2.70 -8.82
N ARG A 41 5.73 -2.04 -9.91
CA ARG A 41 7.06 -1.43 -10.05
C ARG A 41 7.30 -0.39 -8.94
N ASP A 42 8.55 -0.29 -8.49
CA ASP A 42 9.01 0.68 -7.49
C ASP A 42 8.19 0.63 -6.19
N GLY A 43 7.73 -0.56 -5.77
CA GLY A 43 6.86 -0.68 -4.58
C GLY A 43 5.44 -0.15 -4.80
N GLY A 44 5.03 0.09 -6.04
CA GLY A 44 3.71 0.64 -6.32
C GLY A 44 3.61 2.14 -6.08
N GLU A 45 4.70 2.90 -6.27
CA GLU A 45 4.66 4.38 -6.21
C GLU A 45 3.51 4.98 -7.04
N ALA A 46 3.21 4.40 -8.20
CA ALA A 46 2.11 4.84 -9.06
C ALA A 46 0.71 4.75 -8.41
N ILE A 47 0.53 3.88 -7.40
CA ILE A 47 -0.77 3.60 -6.77
C ILE A 47 -0.91 4.29 -5.40
N ILE A 48 0.17 4.88 -4.87
CA ILE A 48 0.21 5.56 -3.57
C ILE A 48 -0.89 6.63 -3.40
N PRO A 49 -1.24 7.46 -4.40
CA PRO A 49 -2.34 8.42 -4.25
C PRO A 49 -3.71 7.76 -4.00
N ALA A 50 -3.99 6.64 -4.67
CA ALA A 50 -5.23 5.90 -4.48
C ALA A 50 -5.24 5.20 -3.11
N VAL A 51 -4.10 4.62 -2.70
CA VAL A 51 -3.92 4.00 -1.39
C VAL A 51 -4.13 5.02 -0.27
N ARG A 52 -3.58 6.24 -0.40
CA ARG A 52 -3.79 7.34 0.55
C ARG A 52 -5.27 7.60 0.78
N SER A 53 -6.01 7.80 -0.31
CA SER A 53 -7.45 8.09 -0.24
C SER A 53 -8.20 6.99 0.50
N ILE A 54 -7.87 5.72 0.26
CA ILE A 54 -8.49 4.58 0.93
C ILE A 54 -8.11 4.54 2.41
N CYS A 55 -6.83 4.66 2.76
CA CYS A 55 -6.38 4.65 4.16
C CYS A 55 -7.02 5.78 4.97
N GLN A 56 -7.13 6.99 4.40
CA GLN A 56 -7.78 8.12 5.09
C GLN A 56 -9.29 7.91 5.27
N GLN A 57 -9.97 7.31 4.29
CA GLN A 57 -11.41 7.05 4.37
C GLN A 57 -11.75 5.88 5.31
N GLU A 58 -11.02 4.77 5.20
CA GLU A 58 -11.37 3.52 5.87
C GLU A 58 -10.69 3.38 7.25
N LEU A 59 -9.43 3.79 7.37
CA LEU A 59 -8.64 3.68 8.60
C LEU A 59 -8.58 5.01 9.37
N ARG A 60 -9.17 6.08 8.82
CA ARG A 60 -9.21 7.44 9.42
C ARG A 60 -7.84 8.03 9.72
N TRP A 61 -6.82 7.65 8.95
CA TRP A 61 -5.49 8.21 9.11
C TRP A 61 -5.48 9.70 8.80
N SER A 62 -4.76 10.47 9.60
CA SER A 62 -4.49 11.88 9.31
C SER A 62 -3.44 12.02 8.21
N ASP A 63 -3.26 13.23 7.68
CA ASP A 63 -2.15 13.52 6.76
C ASP A 63 -0.79 13.26 7.41
N ALA A 64 -0.63 13.61 8.68
CA ALA A 64 0.60 13.39 9.42
C ALA A 64 0.91 11.89 9.58
N GLN A 65 -0.10 11.10 9.98
CA GLN A 65 0.03 9.64 10.09
C GLN A 65 0.34 9.00 8.74
N TRP A 66 -0.34 9.44 7.67
CA TRP A 66 -0.06 8.96 6.33
C TRP A 66 1.39 9.20 5.89
N GLN A 67 1.94 10.39 6.14
CA GLN A 67 3.32 10.69 5.78
C GLN A 67 4.33 9.85 6.55
N GLU A 68 4.06 9.56 7.82
CA GLU A 68 4.90 8.68 8.63
C GLU A 68 4.89 7.24 8.10
N GLU A 69 3.70 6.69 7.89
CA GLU A 69 3.50 5.34 7.36
C GLU A 69 4.08 5.18 5.95
N LEU A 70 3.93 6.19 5.09
CA LEU A 70 4.53 6.17 3.75
C LEU A 70 6.06 6.18 3.79
N ARG A 71 6.66 6.95 4.71
CA ARG A 71 8.11 6.99 4.89
C ARG A 71 8.64 5.64 5.37
N ARG A 72 8.00 5.09 6.42
CA ARG A 72 8.31 3.78 6.99
C ARG A 72 8.18 2.67 5.94
N TYR A 73 7.09 2.66 5.18
CA TYR A 73 6.86 1.69 4.10
C TYR A 73 7.97 1.74 3.04
N ARG A 74 8.32 2.93 2.55
CA ARG A 74 9.38 3.11 1.55
C ARG A 74 10.74 2.62 2.06
N GLU A 75 11.04 2.86 3.34
CA GLU A 75 12.27 2.38 3.95
C GLU A 75 12.33 0.85 4.00
N ILE A 76 11.26 0.20 4.48
CA ILE A 76 11.14 -1.27 4.51
C ILE A 76 11.28 -1.84 3.09
N TRP A 77 10.57 -1.24 2.12
CA TRP A 77 10.63 -1.70 0.74
C TRP A 77 12.04 -1.59 0.17
N ARG A 78 12.71 -0.45 0.34
CA ARG A 78 14.09 -0.26 -0.13
C ARG A 78 15.05 -1.25 0.51
N GLN A 79 14.97 -1.45 1.82
CA GLN A 79 15.91 -2.30 2.56
C GLN A 79 15.75 -3.80 2.26
N SER A 80 14.54 -4.26 1.94
CA SER A 80 14.24 -5.70 1.92
C SER A 80 13.59 -6.22 0.63
N TYR A 81 13.02 -5.35 -0.20
CA TYR A 81 12.20 -5.75 -1.36
C TYR A 81 12.58 -5.05 -2.65
N SER A 82 13.50 -4.08 -2.61
CA SER A 82 14.06 -3.46 -3.80
C SER A 82 15.11 -4.35 -4.45
N LEU A 83 15.38 -4.09 -5.73
CA LEU A 83 16.46 -4.78 -6.44
C LEU A 83 17.81 -4.26 -5.93
N PRO A 84 18.79 -5.14 -5.64
CA PRO A 84 20.13 -4.71 -5.25
C PRO A 84 20.75 -3.84 -6.35
N GLY A 85 21.13 -2.61 -6.00
CA GLY A 85 21.85 -1.69 -6.91
C GLY A 85 20.99 -0.72 -7.72
N ALA A 86 19.85 -0.26 -7.18
CA ALA A 86 19.19 0.96 -7.64
C ALA A 86 19.88 2.22 -7.11
#